data_AF-A0A3C0ZQE9-F1
#
_entry.id   AF-A0A3C0ZQE9-F1
#
_cell.length_a   1.000
_cell.length_b   1.000
_cell.length_c   1.000
_cell.angle_alpha   90.00
_cell.angle_beta   90.00
_cell.angle_gamma   90.00
#
_symmetry.space_group_name_H-M   'P 1'
#
loop_
_entity.id
_entity.type
_entity.pdbx_description
1 polymer ?
#
loop_
_entity_poly.entity_id
_entity_poly.type
_entity_poly.pdbx_seq_one_letter_code
_entity_poly.pdbx_strand_id
1 'polypeptide(L)' 'MSVIVRRMREEDIPQAVEIEKAAFTRPWSKSIFKATLLLPYAAYYVAVEQKT' A
#
# COMPACT_ATOMS: atom_id res chain seq x y z
N MET A 1 -17.60 -2.86 -11.82
CA MET A 1 -16.44 -2.57 -10.95
C MET A 1 -15.59 -3.81 -10.89
N SER A 2 -14.40 -3.77 -11.50
CA SER A 2 -13.39 -4.83 -11.38
C SER A 2 -12.28 -4.35 -10.45
N VAL A 3 -11.70 -5.29 -9.70
CA VAL A 3 -10.54 -5.05 -8.86
C VAL A 3 -9.37 -5.82 -9.43
N ILE A 4 -8.23 -5.15 -9.57
CA ILE A 4 -6.97 -5.81 -9.90
C ILE A 4 -6.08 -5.83 -8.66
N VAL A 5 -5.37 -6.94 -8.47
CA VAL A 5 -4.34 -7.05 -7.44
C VAL A 5 -2.99 -7.06 -8.13
N ARG A 6 -2.11 -6.15 -7.72
CA ARG A 6 -0.74 -6.06 -8.27
C ARG A 6 0.28 -5.76 -7.19
N ARG A 7 1.55 -5.95 -7.53
CA ARG A 7 2.66 -5.57 -6.66
C ARG A 7 2.55 -4.09 -6.28
N MET A 8 2.73 -3.80 -4.99
CA MET A 8 2.81 -2.43 -4.50
C MET A 8 4.09 -1.77 -5.00
N ARG A 9 3.99 -0.51 -5.42
CA ARG A 9 5.08 0.34 -5.87
C ARG A 9 5.19 1.57 -4.97
N GLU A 10 6.30 2.30 -5.07
CA GLU A 10 6.52 3.50 -4.24
C GLU A 10 5.44 4.57 -4.46
N GLU A 11 4.91 4.68 -5.68
CA GLU A 11 3.81 5.58 -6.05
C GLU A 11 2.50 5.29 -5.31
N ASP A 12 2.30 4.09 -4.79
CA ASP A 12 1.08 3.70 -4.07
C ASP A 12 1.14 4.12 -2.58
N ILE A 13 2.33 4.42 -2.06
CA ILE A 13 2.54 4.71 -0.63
C ILE A 13 1.65 5.86 -0.12
N PRO A 14 1.50 7.00 -0.82
CA PRO A 14 0.64 8.08 -0.34
C PRO A 14 -0.80 7.62 -0.07
N GLN A 15 -1.39 6.82 -0.97
CA GLN A 15 -2.75 6.31 -0.78
C GLN A 15 -2.81 5.23 0.30
N ALA A 16 -1.82 4.33 0.36
CA ALA A 16 -1.73 3.32 1.39
C ALA A 16 -1.66 3.93 2.81
N VAL A 17 -0.93 5.04 2.98
CA VAL A 17 -0.86 5.76 4.26
C VAL A 17 -2.22 6.32 4.68
N GLU A 18 -3.02 6.84 3.74
CA GLU A 18 -4.36 7.34 4.09
C GLU A 18 -5.32 6.21 4.45
N ILE A 19 -5.24 5.07 3.75
CA ILE A 19 -6.00 3.86 4.11
C ILE A 19 -5.58 3.37 5.51
N GLU A 20 -4.28 3.30 5.77
CA GLU A 20 -3.72 2.84 7.05
C GLU A 20 -4.23 3.70 8.22
N LYS A 21 -4.19 5.03 8.07
CA LYS A 21 -4.72 5.98 9.07
C LYS A 21 -6.21 5.81 9.33
N ALA A 22 -6.99 5.49 8.29
CA ALA A 22 -8.42 5.27 8.42
C ALA A 22 -8.75 3.90 9.06
N ALA A 23 -7.90 2.89 8.82
CA ALA A 23 -8.17 1.51 9.22
C ALA A 23 -7.62 1.14 10.60
N PHE A 24 -6.53 1.79 11.07
CA PHE A 24 -5.81 1.38 12.27
C PHE A 24 -5.63 2.52 13.27
N THR A 25 -5.79 2.20 14.56
CA THR A 25 -5.57 3.14 15.68
C THR A 25 -4.10 3.49 15.91
N ARG A 26 -3.16 2.68 15.39
CA ARG A 26 -1.72 2.91 15.41
C ARG A 26 -1.15 2.71 14.00
N PRO A 27 -1.37 3.68 13.10
CA PRO A 27 -1.04 3.51 11.69
C PRO A 27 0.47 3.50 11.45
N TRP A 28 0.90 2.77 10.44
CA TRP A 28 2.26 2.90 9.92
C TRP A 28 2.53 4.29 9.35
N SER A 29 3.76 4.75 9.53
CA SER A 29 4.25 5.96 8.89
C SER A 29 4.66 5.70 7.44
N LYS A 30 4.73 6.77 6.62
CA LYS A 30 5.25 6.71 5.25
C LYS A 30 6.65 6.08 5.17
N SER A 31 7.51 6.31 6.17
CA SER A 31 8.88 5.77 6.18
C SER A 31 8.90 4.25 6.37
N ILE A 32 7.97 3.69 7.15
CA ILE A 32 7.85 2.23 7.33
C ILE A 32 7.47 1.57 5.99
N PHE A 33 6.50 2.11 5.25
CA PHE A 33 6.15 1.60 3.92
C PHE A 33 7.34 1.64 2.95
N LYS A 34 8.12 2.73 2.94
CA LYS A 34 9.32 2.82 2.10
C LYS A 34 10.39 1.80 2.48
N ALA A 35 10.70 1.69 3.77
CA ALA A 35 11.73 0.77 4.26
C ALA A 35 11.35 -0.69 3.97
N THR A 36 10.08 -1.04 4.15
CA THR A 36 9.60 -2.40 3.98
C THR A 36 9.56 -2.85 2.52
N LEU A 37 9.30 -1.95 1.57
CA LEU A 37 9.40 -2.25 0.14
C LEU A 37 10.82 -2.62 -0.33
N LEU A 38 11.86 -2.20 0.41
CA LEU A 38 13.26 -2.53 0.11
C LEU A 38 13.69 -3.89 0.68
N LEU A 39 12.87 -4.53 1.51
CA LEU A 39 13.21 -5.80 2.13
C LEU A 39 13.09 -6.93 1.10
N PRO A 40 14.17 -7.70 0.83
CA PRO A 40 14.17 -8.72 -0.23
C PRO A 40 13.25 -9.90 0.07
N TYR A 41 12.84 -10.05 1.33
CA TYR A 41 11.95 -11.11 1.81
C TYR A 41 10.50 -10.65 1.99
N ALA A 42 10.20 -9.36 1.82
CA ALA A 42 8.86 -8.83 2.09
C ALA A 42 8.05 -8.66 0.81
N ALA A 43 6.78 -9.05 0.87
CA ALA A 43 5.89 -9.05 -0.29
C ALA A 43 4.61 -8.22 -0.12
N TYR A 44 4.59 -7.00 -0.65
CA TYR A 44 3.43 -6.10 -0.58
C TYR A 44 2.66 -5.99 -1.89
N TYR A 45 1.33 -5.98 -1.79
CA TYR A 45 0.39 -5.88 -2.90
C TYR A 45 -0.66 -4.83 -2.60
N VAL A 46 -1.23 -4.25 -3.66
CA VAL A 46 -2.36 -3.32 -3.59
C VAL A 46 -3.52 -3.86 -4.41
N ALA A 47 -4.74 -3.62 -3.91
CA ALA A 47 -5.98 -3.81 -4.66
C ALA A 47 -6.39 -2.47 -5.25
N VAL A 48 -6.52 -2.40 -6.57
CA VAL A 48 -6.86 -1.17 -7.30
C VAL A 48 -8.19 -1.38 -8.01
N GLU A 49 -9.13 -0.48 -7.78
CA GLU A 49 -10.37 -0.43 -8.52
C GLU A 49 -10.10 0.09 -9.95
N GLN A 50 -10.53 -0.67 -10.95
CA GLN A 50 -10.56 -0.19 -12.32
C GLN A 50 -11.92 0.44 -12.62
N LYS A 51 -11.90 1.72 -12.98
CA LYS A 51 -13.05 2.34 -13.64
C LYS A 51 -13.09 1.86 -15.09
N THR A 52 -14.17 1.15 -15.42
CA THR A 52 -14.54 0.82 -16.80
C THR A 52 -14.89 2.10 -17.54
#